data_AF-A0A2T4HJI5-F1
#
_entry.id   AF-A0A2T4HJI5-F1
#
_cell.length_a   1.000
_cell.length_b   1.000
_cell.length_c   1.000
_cell.angle_alpha   90.00
_cell.angle_beta   90.00
_cell.angle_gamma   90.00
#
_symmetry.space_group_name_H-M   'P 1'
#
loop_
_entity.id
_entity.type
_entity.pdbx_description
1 polymer ?
#
loop_
_entity_poly.entity_id
_entity_poly.type
_entity_poly.pdbx_seq_one_letter_code
_entity_poly.pdbx_strand_id
1 'polypeptide(L)'
;LRSDQTTDPTGHHSRRSTGHRSCRRAAKRRDDSLSGTINVSYRFAADVLGYASYSRGNKSGGLNLTALPPGVPATVKPEKVDSYEIGIKSQFLDRRATLNVAAFWTDVSNYQSAILTQRPNAAIFDQYIANVGKVRTRGFEADAAFAPTDLISFNASAAYTDATYRNYPNAPAPVESGLTVVDLSGERLAGVPKFSYSLGADAAQPIGAFQLYGHIDYAHRSGFFTAVSNSRYSKVDGYGIANLRVGIRREDQRWDLALWLRNLFDKNYFQTLTPSNTGLVTGLVGDPRTFGVTLITKL
;
A
#
# COMPACT_ATOMS: atom_id res chain seq x y z
N LEU A 1 -5.28 26.80 6.42
CA LEU A 1 -4.02 27.54 6.15
C LEU A 1 -4.10 28.13 4.74
N ARG A 2 -3.94 29.44 4.58
CA ARG A 2 -4.02 30.14 3.28
C ARG A 2 -2.63 30.19 2.64
N SER A 3 -2.49 29.72 1.41
CA SER A 3 -1.41 30.16 0.52
C SER A 3 -2.03 30.62 -0.80
N ASP A 4 -1.85 31.90 -1.11
CA ASP A 4 -2.12 32.47 -2.43
C ASP A 4 -0.79 32.49 -3.19
N GLN A 5 -0.73 31.84 -4.35
CA GLN A 5 0.32 32.10 -5.33
C GLN A 5 -0.33 32.66 -6.60
N THR A 6 0.00 33.91 -6.89
CA THR A 6 -0.34 34.63 -8.10
C THR A 6 0.93 35.31 -8.60
N THR A 7 1.28 35.12 -9.87
CA THR A 7 2.41 35.83 -10.50
C THR A 7 2.01 36.36 -11.88
N ASP A 8 2.09 37.68 -12.05
CA ASP A 8 2.31 38.44 -13.31
C ASP A 8 2.53 39.94 -12.97
N PRO A 9 3.02 40.85 -13.84
CA PRO A 9 3.84 40.73 -15.06
C PRO A 9 5.05 41.72 -15.09
N THR A 10 6.05 41.46 -15.94
CA THR A 10 6.92 42.52 -16.50
C THR A 10 7.17 42.25 -17.98
N GLY A 11 6.85 43.24 -18.82
CA GLY A 11 6.94 43.15 -20.28
C GLY A 11 8.24 43.70 -20.88
N HIS A 12 8.60 43.23 -22.09
CA HIS A 12 8.89 44.08 -23.26
C HIS A 12 9.06 43.26 -24.56
N HIS A 13 8.47 43.82 -25.62
CA HIS A 13 8.62 43.70 -27.09
C HIS A 13 9.26 42.49 -27.83
N SER A 14 8.37 41.91 -28.65
CA SER A 14 8.47 41.66 -30.11
C SER A 14 9.47 40.62 -30.68
N ARG A 15 8.90 39.52 -31.21
CA ARG A 15 9.08 39.05 -32.60
C ARG A 15 7.99 38.03 -32.93
N ARG A 16 7.35 38.20 -34.09
CA ARG A 16 6.33 37.27 -34.63
C ARG A 16 6.98 35.90 -34.85
N SER A 17 6.47 34.90 -34.15
CA SER A 17 6.75 33.48 -34.37
C SER A 17 5.40 32.76 -34.45
N THR A 18 5.29 31.93 -35.48
CA THR A 18 4.17 31.08 -35.86
C THR A 18 3.52 30.34 -34.68
N GLY A 19 2.30 30.77 -34.31
CA GLY A 19 1.16 29.89 -34.05
C GLY A 19 1.30 28.71 -33.07
N HIS A 20 2.19 28.74 -32.07
CA HIS A 20 1.98 27.91 -30.88
C HIS A 20 1.03 28.67 -29.96
N ARG A 21 -0.27 28.35 -30.02
CA ARG A 21 -1.20 28.74 -28.96
C ARG A 21 -0.74 28.05 -27.69
N SER A 22 0.07 28.76 -26.90
CA SER A 22 0.27 28.48 -25.49
C SER A 22 -1.12 28.35 -24.86
N CYS A 23 -1.55 27.12 -24.60
CA CYS A 23 -2.77 26.88 -23.85
C CYS A 23 -2.46 27.24 -22.40
N ARG A 24 -2.56 28.53 -22.07
CA ARG A 24 -2.51 29.01 -20.68
C ARG A 24 -3.73 28.45 -19.96
N ARG A 25 -3.56 27.34 -19.23
CA ARG A 25 -4.57 26.83 -18.30
C ARG A 25 -4.40 27.54 -16.97
N ALA A 26 -5.32 28.44 -16.64
CA ALA A 26 -5.41 29.01 -15.30
C ALA A 26 -6.34 28.13 -14.45
N ALA A 27 -5.85 27.67 -13.29
CA ALA A 27 -6.63 26.89 -12.35
C ALA A 27 -6.39 27.43 -10.93
N LYS A 28 -7.47 27.81 -10.23
CA LYS A 28 -7.45 28.24 -8.83
C LYS A 28 -8.36 27.29 -8.04
N ARG A 29 -7.93 26.90 -6.83
CA ARG A 29 -8.69 25.97 -5.99
C ARG A 29 -8.60 26.31 -4.51
N ARG A 30 -9.72 26.15 -3.82
CA ARG A 30 -9.86 26.27 -2.37
C ARG A 30 -10.62 25.04 -1.87
N ASP A 31 -10.05 24.37 -0.86
CA ASP A 31 -10.67 23.23 -0.20
C ASP A 31 -10.85 23.56 1.29
N ASP A 32 -12.07 23.40 1.78
CA ASP A 32 -12.37 23.35 3.21
C ASP A 32 -12.88 21.93 3.53
N SER A 33 -12.38 21.31 4.59
CA SER A 33 -12.73 19.95 4.97
C SER A 33 -12.80 19.78 6.49
N LEU A 34 -13.89 19.20 6.98
CA LEU A 34 -14.01 18.76 8.36
C LEU A 34 -13.64 17.28 8.45
N SER A 35 -12.65 16.98 9.27
CA SER A 35 -12.22 15.62 9.60
C SER A 35 -12.31 15.40 11.12
N GLY A 36 -12.43 14.15 11.53
CA GLY A 36 -12.53 13.78 12.94
C GLY A 36 -12.80 12.31 13.15
N THR A 37 -12.64 11.87 14.39
CA THR A 37 -12.83 10.48 14.81
C THR A 37 -13.66 10.42 16.07
N ILE A 38 -14.57 9.46 16.13
CA ILE A 38 -15.31 9.07 17.32
C ILE A 38 -14.93 7.62 17.61
N ASN A 39 -14.53 7.34 18.86
CA ASN A 39 -14.22 5.99 19.33
C ASN A 39 -14.99 5.71 20.61
N VAL A 40 -15.61 4.54 20.68
CA VAL A 40 -16.26 4.02 21.89
C VAL A 40 -15.55 2.71 22.22
N SER A 41 -15.14 2.55 23.47
CA SER A 41 -14.49 1.32 23.94
C SER A 41 -15.02 0.89 25.30
N TYR A 42 -14.99 -0.42 25.55
CA TYR A 42 -15.47 -1.03 26.78
C TYR A 42 -14.56 -2.19 27.18
N ARG A 43 -14.18 -2.24 28.46
CA ARG A 43 -13.42 -3.35 29.03
C ARG A 43 -14.39 -4.41 29.55
N PHE A 44 -14.50 -5.53 28.83
CA PHE A 44 -15.31 -6.68 29.25
C PHE A 44 -14.66 -7.46 30.40
N ALA A 45 -13.33 -7.41 30.49
CA ALA A 45 -12.52 -7.96 31.57
C ALA A 45 -11.24 -7.11 31.72
N ALA A 46 -10.40 -7.41 32.72
CA ALA A 46 -9.12 -6.73 32.93
C ALA A 46 -8.25 -6.73 31.66
N ASP A 47 -8.26 -7.85 30.93
CA ASP A 47 -7.42 -8.09 29.76
C ASP A 47 -8.21 -8.18 28.43
N VAL A 48 -9.49 -7.77 28.40
CA VAL A 48 -10.32 -7.81 27.19
C VAL A 48 -11.03 -6.48 26.96
N LEU A 49 -10.69 -5.83 25.85
CA LEU A 49 -11.23 -4.53 25.43
C LEU A 49 -11.94 -4.68 24.08
N GLY A 50 -13.23 -4.38 24.02
CA GLY A 50 -13.92 -4.15 22.74
C GLY A 50 -13.94 -2.68 22.39
N TYR A 51 -13.97 -2.36 21.10
CA TYR A 51 -14.15 -1.00 20.63
C TYR A 51 -14.87 -0.94 19.30
N ALA A 52 -15.49 0.21 19.03
CA ALA A 52 -15.99 0.60 17.73
C ALA A 52 -15.54 2.03 17.44
N SER A 53 -15.26 2.33 16.17
CA SER A 53 -14.86 3.66 15.76
C SER A 53 -15.48 4.06 14.42
N TYR A 54 -15.68 5.36 14.29
CA TYR A 54 -15.98 6.03 13.03
C TYR A 54 -14.97 7.14 12.82
N SER A 55 -14.37 7.20 11.63
CA SER A 55 -13.43 8.25 11.24
C SER A 55 -13.81 8.84 9.89
N ARG A 56 -13.82 10.17 9.81
CA ARG A 56 -13.95 10.91 8.57
C ARG A 56 -12.65 11.64 8.27
N GLY A 57 -12.10 11.38 7.10
CA GLY A 57 -10.87 11.98 6.61
C GLY A 57 -11.01 12.51 5.19
N ASN A 58 -9.96 13.18 4.71
CA ASN A 58 -9.90 13.67 3.35
C ASN A 58 -8.45 13.77 2.87
N LYS A 59 -8.28 13.60 1.57
CA LYS A 59 -7.04 13.96 0.88
C LYS A 59 -7.35 15.20 0.07
N SER A 60 -6.55 16.24 0.25
CA SER A 60 -6.70 17.47 -0.56
C SER A 60 -6.66 17.10 -2.03
N GLY A 61 -7.44 17.80 -2.85
CA GLY A 61 -7.24 17.67 -4.28
C GLY A 61 -5.98 18.41 -4.72
N GLY A 62 -5.76 18.47 -6.03
CA GLY A 62 -4.51 18.99 -6.59
C GLY A 62 -4.69 19.56 -7.99
N LEU A 63 -3.55 19.89 -8.60
CA LEU A 63 -3.46 20.31 -9.99
C LEU A 63 -2.57 19.32 -10.74
N ASN A 64 -3.01 18.88 -11.91
CA ASN A 64 -2.15 18.20 -12.85
C ASN A 64 -1.37 19.27 -13.62
N LEU A 65 -0.06 19.30 -13.43
CA LEU A 65 0.87 20.23 -14.10
C LEU A 65 1.51 19.62 -15.36
N THR A 66 1.08 18.42 -15.75
CA THR A 66 1.56 17.68 -16.93
C THR A 66 0.75 18.04 -18.19
N ALA A 67 1.22 17.59 -19.36
CA ALA A 67 0.40 17.59 -20.55
C ALA A 67 -0.80 16.64 -20.35
N LEU A 68 -2.01 17.16 -20.55
CA LEU A 68 -3.24 16.44 -20.29
C LEU A 68 -3.93 16.07 -21.60
N PRO A 69 -4.47 14.83 -21.72
CA PRO A 69 -5.33 14.47 -22.84
C PRO A 69 -6.54 15.42 -22.96
N PRO A 70 -7.11 15.57 -24.16
CA PRO A 70 -8.36 16.30 -24.35
C PRO A 70 -9.47 15.78 -23.42
N GLY A 71 -10.23 16.70 -22.80
CA GLY A 71 -11.33 16.35 -21.89
C GLY A 71 -10.91 16.06 -20.44
N VAL A 72 -9.60 15.94 -20.14
CA VAL A 72 -9.12 15.74 -18.76
C VAL A 72 -8.97 17.10 -18.04
N PRO A 73 -9.65 17.31 -16.90
CA PRO A 73 -9.53 18.54 -16.14
C PRO A 73 -8.12 18.70 -15.55
N ALA A 74 -7.63 19.94 -15.52
CA ALA A 74 -6.36 20.26 -14.85
C ALA A 74 -6.46 20.22 -13.31
N THR A 75 -7.68 20.23 -12.77
CA THR A 75 -7.96 20.15 -11.34
C THR A 75 -8.37 18.74 -10.94
N VAL A 76 -7.94 18.34 -9.76
CA VAL A 76 -8.31 17.09 -9.10
C VAL A 76 -9.12 17.44 -7.86
N LYS A 77 -10.30 16.83 -7.69
CA LYS A 77 -11.19 17.02 -6.53
C LYS A 77 -10.60 16.33 -5.29
N PRO A 78 -10.97 16.75 -4.05
CA PRO A 78 -10.46 16.11 -2.86
C PRO A 78 -11.14 14.75 -2.66
N GLU A 79 -10.39 13.79 -2.14
CA GLU A 79 -10.96 12.52 -1.69
C GLU A 79 -11.65 12.72 -0.35
N LYS A 80 -12.75 12.01 -0.13
CA LYS A 80 -13.40 11.91 1.19
C LYS A 80 -13.42 10.46 1.62
N VAL A 81 -13.02 10.22 2.85
CA VAL A 81 -12.91 8.88 3.45
C VAL A 81 -13.89 8.81 4.62
N ASP A 82 -14.74 7.80 4.61
CA ASP A 82 -15.57 7.40 5.74
C ASP A 82 -15.19 5.98 6.13
N SER A 83 -14.60 5.81 7.32
CA SER A 83 -14.12 4.54 7.83
C SER A 83 -14.87 4.15 9.10
N TYR A 84 -15.26 2.88 9.18
CA TYR A 84 -15.88 2.23 10.32
C TYR A 84 -15.03 1.03 10.71
N GLU A 85 -14.80 0.85 12.00
CA GLU A 85 -14.05 -0.28 12.52
C GLU A 85 -14.69 -0.78 13.81
N ILE A 86 -14.77 -2.10 13.97
CA ILE A 86 -15.13 -2.76 15.22
C ILE A 86 -14.07 -3.80 15.53
N GLY A 87 -13.59 -3.85 16.77
CA GLY A 87 -12.53 -4.77 17.13
C GLY A 87 -12.53 -5.16 18.59
N ILE A 88 -11.78 -6.22 18.87
CA ILE A 88 -11.48 -6.74 20.20
C ILE A 88 -9.97 -6.82 20.34
N LYS A 89 -9.46 -6.36 21.48
CA LYS A 89 -8.08 -6.52 21.91
C LYS A 89 -8.08 -7.37 23.17
N SER A 90 -7.28 -8.44 23.17
CA SER A 90 -7.28 -9.39 24.28
C SER A 90 -5.88 -9.86 24.64
N GLN A 91 -5.64 -10.04 25.95
CA GLN A 91 -4.45 -10.67 26.49
C GLN A 91 -4.86 -11.85 27.38
N PHE A 92 -4.06 -12.93 27.35
CA PHE A 92 -4.31 -14.15 28.12
C PHE A 92 -3.00 -14.67 28.71
N LEU A 93 -3.11 -15.65 29.61
CA LEU A 93 -1.96 -16.37 30.19
C LEU A 93 -0.94 -15.43 30.84
N ASP A 94 -1.39 -14.55 31.74
CA ASP A 94 -0.55 -13.51 32.36
C ASP A 94 0.18 -12.65 31.32
N ARG A 95 -0.55 -12.28 30.26
CA ARG A 95 -0.09 -11.46 29.13
C ARG A 95 0.95 -12.14 28.24
N ARG A 96 1.13 -13.46 28.35
CA ARG A 96 1.96 -14.27 27.44
C ARG A 96 1.31 -14.55 26.09
N ALA A 97 -0.01 -14.41 25.98
CA ALA A 97 -0.71 -14.49 24.71
C ALA A 97 -1.48 -13.20 24.46
N THR A 98 -1.43 -12.68 23.24
CA THR A 98 -2.23 -11.55 22.77
C THR A 98 -2.95 -11.96 21.49
N LEU A 99 -4.22 -11.62 21.39
CA LEU A 99 -5.01 -11.75 20.17
C LEU A 99 -5.83 -10.47 19.99
N ASN A 100 -5.63 -9.80 18.86
CA ASN A 100 -6.40 -8.65 18.43
C ASN A 100 -7.10 -9.02 17.13
N VAL A 101 -8.37 -8.69 17.02
CA VAL A 101 -9.16 -8.92 15.80
C VAL A 101 -9.99 -7.69 15.53
N ALA A 102 -10.03 -7.25 14.28
CA ALA A 102 -10.85 -6.14 13.84
C ALA A 102 -11.57 -6.47 12.53
N ALA A 103 -12.75 -5.90 12.35
CA ALA A 103 -13.44 -5.82 11.08
C ALA A 103 -13.54 -4.35 10.68
N PHE A 104 -13.26 -4.05 9.43
CA PHE A 104 -13.26 -2.68 8.92
C PHE A 104 -14.11 -2.53 7.68
N TRP A 105 -14.61 -1.32 7.48
CA TRP A 105 -15.38 -0.91 6.31
C TRP A 105 -15.07 0.55 5.99
N THR A 106 -14.47 0.80 4.84
CA THR A 106 -14.05 2.12 4.40
C THR A 106 -14.58 2.43 3.03
N ASP A 107 -15.31 3.54 2.92
CA ASP A 107 -15.77 4.12 1.66
C ASP A 107 -14.94 5.36 1.32
N VAL A 108 -14.37 5.38 0.12
CA VAL A 108 -13.63 6.55 -0.39
C VAL A 108 -14.31 7.09 -1.63
N SER A 109 -14.74 8.35 -1.56
CA SER A 109 -15.42 9.06 -2.65
C SER A 109 -14.47 10.04 -3.34
N ASN A 110 -14.61 10.19 -4.65
CA ASN A 110 -13.68 10.90 -5.53
C ASN A 110 -12.23 10.39 -5.41
N TYR A 111 -12.04 9.08 -5.29
CA TYR A 111 -10.73 8.44 -5.12
C TYR A 111 -9.73 8.91 -6.19
N GLN A 112 -8.57 9.44 -5.81
CA GLN A 112 -7.59 9.93 -6.79
C GLN A 112 -6.66 8.79 -7.19
N SER A 113 -6.77 8.36 -8.44
CA SER A 113 -5.88 7.35 -9.02
C SER A 113 -4.92 8.00 -10.00
N ALA A 114 -3.68 7.53 -10.01
CA ALA A 114 -2.78 7.78 -11.12
C ALA A 114 -3.27 6.98 -12.33
N ILE A 115 -3.49 7.67 -13.44
CA ILE A 115 -3.86 7.09 -14.72
C ILE A 115 -2.68 7.24 -15.66
N LEU A 116 -2.31 6.14 -16.29
CA LEU A 116 -1.36 6.10 -17.39
C LEU A 116 -2.15 5.75 -18.65
N THR A 117 -2.26 6.68 -19.59
CA THR A 117 -2.89 6.43 -20.88
C THR A 117 -1.90 6.62 -22.00
N GLN A 118 -1.95 5.75 -23.00
CA GLN A 118 -1.18 5.94 -24.22
C GLN A 118 -1.95 6.87 -25.16
N ARG A 119 -1.26 7.79 -25.83
CA ARG A 119 -1.86 8.53 -26.94
C ARG A 119 -2.08 7.60 -28.14
N PRO A 120 -3.24 7.67 -28.82
CA PRO A 120 -3.47 6.88 -30.03
C PRO A 120 -2.33 7.06 -31.03
N ASN A 121 -1.82 5.95 -31.56
CA ASN A 121 -0.78 5.90 -32.60
C ASN A 121 0.55 6.58 -32.24
N ALA A 122 0.85 6.78 -30.96
CA ALA A 122 2.13 7.32 -30.49
C ALA A 122 2.69 6.49 -29.34
N ALA A 123 4.02 6.35 -29.26
CA ALA A 123 4.72 5.76 -28.11
C ALA A 123 4.83 6.74 -26.92
N ILE A 124 3.84 7.65 -26.78
CA ILE A 124 3.81 8.69 -25.76
C ILE A 124 2.72 8.33 -24.76
N PHE A 125 3.09 8.29 -23.48
CA PHE A 125 2.15 8.09 -22.39
C PHE A 125 1.90 9.41 -21.67
N ASP A 126 0.63 9.73 -21.46
CA ASP A 126 0.23 10.80 -20.56
C ASP A 126 -0.05 10.20 -19.18
N GLN A 127 0.66 10.70 -18.16
CA GLN A 127 0.43 10.36 -16.77
C GLN A 127 -0.21 11.54 -16.05
N TYR A 128 -1.34 11.29 -15.40
CA TYR A 128 -2.10 12.30 -14.67
C TYR A 128 -2.91 11.66 -13.54
N ILE A 129 -3.34 12.48 -12.59
CA ILE A 129 -4.22 12.05 -11.51
C ILE A 129 -5.67 12.33 -11.91
N ALA A 130 -6.55 11.35 -11.74
CA ALA A 130 -7.97 11.48 -11.99
C ALA A 130 -8.80 11.01 -10.79
N ASN A 131 -9.96 11.64 -10.56
CA ASN A 131 -10.92 11.15 -9.59
C ASN A 131 -11.73 9.98 -10.18
N VAL A 132 -11.47 8.79 -9.66
CA VAL A 132 -12.22 7.56 -9.87
C VAL A 132 -13.39 7.56 -8.88
N GLY A 133 -14.63 7.41 -9.38
CA GLY A 133 -15.88 7.70 -8.67
C GLY A 133 -15.88 7.35 -7.18
N LYS A 134 -16.09 6.08 -6.84
CA LYS A 134 -16.09 5.60 -5.45
C LYS A 134 -15.39 4.25 -5.36
N VAL A 135 -14.58 4.05 -4.33
CA VAL A 135 -14.00 2.75 -3.97
C VAL A 135 -14.44 2.36 -2.56
N ARG A 136 -14.52 1.05 -2.31
CA ARG A 136 -14.75 0.52 -0.97
C ARG A 136 -13.68 -0.50 -0.64
N THR A 137 -13.11 -0.41 0.55
CA THR A 137 -12.31 -1.48 1.15
C THR A 137 -13.02 -1.98 2.39
N ARG A 138 -13.08 -3.29 2.58
CA ARG A 138 -13.66 -3.89 3.78
C ARG A 138 -12.99 -5.22 4.04
N GLY A 139 -13.00 -5.67 5.29
CA GLY A 139 -12.22 -6.84 5.62
C GLY A 139 -12.14 -7.15 7.09
N PHE A 140 -11.23 -8.07 7.38
CA PHE A 140 -10.88 -8.49 8.72
C PHE A 140 -9.36 -8.48 8.86
N GLU A 141 -8.90 -8.07 10.03
CA GLU A 141 -7.49 -8.12 10.42
C GLU A 141 -7.39 -8.87 11.75
N ALA A 142 -6.32 -9.65 11.89
CA ALA A 142 -6.00 -10.35 13.11
C ALA A 142 -4.50 -10.27 13.37
N ASP A 143 -4.14 -9.94 14.61
CA ASP A 143 -2.77 -9.95 15.11
C ASP A 143 -2.69 -10.82 16.35
N ALA A 144 -1.74 -11.73 16.36
CA ALA A 144 -1.49 -12.64 17.47
C ALA A 144 -0.02 -12.62 17.87
N ALA A 145 0.22 -12.71 19.17
CA ALA A 145 1.54 -12.92 19.74
C ALA A 145 1.44 -13.96 20.86
N PHE A 146 2.41 -14.86 20.94
CA PHE A 146 2.43 -15.91 21.95
C PHE A 146 3.85 -16.21 22.42
N ALA A 147 4.11 -16.04 23.71
CA ALA A 147 5.39 -16.29 24.36
C ALA A 147 5.22 -17.37 25.45
N PRO A 148 5.19 -18.66 25.05
CA PRO A 148 4.98 -19.77 26.00
C PRO A 148 6.04 -19.83 27.10
N THR A 149 7.25 -19.35 26.80
CA THR A 149 8.36 -19.21 27.75
C THR A 149 9.03 -17.85 27.54
N ASP A 150 9.99 -17.50 28.38
CA ASP A 150 10.78 -16.27 28.19
C ASP A 150 11.86 -16.43 27.11
N LEU A 151 12.00 -17.65 26.56
CA LEU A 151 13.02 -18.01 25.58
C LEU A 151 12.47 -18.13 24.16
N ILE A 152 11.15 -18.31 24.00
CA ILE A 152 10.51 -18.55 22.71
C ILE A 152 9.30 -17.63 22.57
N SER A 153 9.19 -16.95 21.44
CA SER A 153 8.02 -16.18 21.07
C SER A 153 7.60 -16.40 19.63
N PHE A 154 6.30 -16.33 19.39
CA PHE A 154 5.68 -16.42 18.09
C PHE A 154 4.86 -15.17 17.84
N ASN A 155 4.82 -14.72 16.59
CA ASN A 155 3.93 -13.66 16.14
C ASN A 155 3.24 -14.09 14.84
N ALA A 156 2.01 -13.66 14.66
CA ALA A 156 1.26 -13.86 13.44
C ALA A 156 0.40 -12.62 13.17
N SER A 157 0.31 -12.22 11.90
CA SER A 157 -0.67 -11.23 11.45
C SER A 157 -1.36 -11.74 10.20
N ALA A 158 -2.63 -11.43 10.03
CA ALA A 158 -3.39 -11.81 8.84
C ALA A 158 -4.42 -10.73 8.51
N ALA A 159 -4.63 -10.49 7.22
CA ALA A 159 -5.64 -9.59 6.70
C ALA A 159 -6.37 -10.22 5.52
N TYR A 160 -7.70 -10.13 5.53
CA TYR A 160 -8.55 -10.35 4.37
C TYR A 160 -9.13 -9.00 3.94
N THR A 161 -8.85 -8.58 2.71
CA THR A 161 -9.25 -7.26 2.19
C THR A 161 -9.99 -7.38 0.87
N ASP A 162 -11.29 -7.11 0.90
CA ASP A 162 -12.15 -6.93 -0.27
C ASP A 162 -12.16 -5.45 -0.66
N ALA A 163 -11.27 -5.09 -1.58
CA ALA A 163 -11.20 -3.76 -2.17
C ALA A 163 -11.83 -3.76 -3.57
N THR A 164 -12.86 -2.95 -3.77
CA THR A 164 -13.67 -2.90 -5.00
C THR A 164 -13.92 -1.47 -5.46
N TYR A 165 -13.92 -1.27 -6.77
CA TYR A 165 -14.49 -0.06 -7.36
C TYR A 165 -16.02 -0.14 -7.21
N ARG A 166 -16.62 0.86 -6.56
CA ARG A 166 -18.08 0.97 -6.42
C ARG A 166 -18.71 1.76 -7.57
N ASN A 167 -17.94 2.63 -8.21
CA ASN A 167 -18.36 3.41 -9.36
C ASN A 167 -17.13 3.80 -10.20
N TYR A 168 -16.95 3.15 -11.35
CA TYR A 168 -15.89 3.46 -12.32
C TYR A 168 -16.24 3.09 -13.78
N PRO A 169 -17.28 3.72 -14.38
CA PRO A 169 -17.78 3.37 -15.72
C PRO A 169 -16.86 3.76 -16.89
N ASN A 170 -15.88 4.64 -16.64
CA ASN A 170 -14.99 5.20 -17.67
C ASN A 170 -13.52 4.88 -17.34
N ALA A 171 -13.24 3.67 -16.90
CA ALA A 171 -11.87 3.25 -16.60
C ALA A 171 -11.05 3.06 -17.88
N PRO A 172 -9.72 3.27 -17.85
CA PRO A 172 -8.85 2.86 -18.95
C PRO A 172 -9.05 1.39 -19.24
N ALA A 173 -9.33 1.08 -20.51
CA ALA A 173 -9.51 -0.30 -20.92
C ALA A 173 -8.18 -1.07 -20.84
N PRO A 174 -8.22 -2.37 -20.49
CA PRO A 174 -7.03 -3.20 -20.52
C PRO A 174 -6.56 -3.38 -21.98
N VAL A 175 -5.24 -3.48 -22.19
CA VAL A 175 -4.62 -3.48 -23.54
C VAL A 175 -5.14 -4.61 -24.44
N GLU A 176 -5.58 -5.71 -23.85
CA GLU A 176 -6.14 -6.87 -24.55
C GLU A 176 -7.59 -6.69 -25.03
N SER A 177 -8.30 -5.65 -24.59
CA SER A 177 -9.73 -5.47 -24.92
C SER A 177 -9.98 -4.83 -26.28
N GLY A 178 -9.01 -4.09 -26.83
CA GLY A 178 -9.20 -3.26 -28.02
C GLY A 178 -10.12 -2.04 -27.83
N LEU A 179 -10.63 -1.82 -26.61
CA LEU A 179 -11.47 -0.66 -26.25
C LEU A 179 -10.60 0.49 -25.74
N THR A 180 -11.19 1.69 -25.65
CA THR A 180 -10.53 2.85 -25.01
C THR A 180 -10.93 2.98 -23.54
N VAL A 181 -12.19 2.68 -23.23
CA VAL A 181 -12.73 2.70 -21.86
C VAL A 181 -13.59 1.47 -21.57
N VAL A 182 -13.66 1.09 -20.30
CA VAL A 182 -14.50 0.00 -19.79
C VAL A 182 -15.11 0.39 -18.44
N ASP A 183 -16.19 -0.28 -18.06
CA ASP A 183 -16.73 -0.19 -16.70
C ASP A 183 -16.04 -1.20 -15.79
N LEU A 184 -15.32 -0.70 -14.78
CA LEU A 184 -14.72 -1.53 -13.73
C LEU A 184 -15.51 -1.49 -12.42
N SER A 185 -16.76 -1.00 -12.42
CA SER A 185 -17.63 -1.05 -11.25
C SER A 185 -17.90 -2.50 -10.84
N GLY A 186 -17.67 -2.82 -9.57
CA GLY A 186 -17.73 -4.18 -9.03
C GLY A 186 -16.39 -4.93 -9.10
N GLU A 187 -15.45 -4.47 -9.92
CA GLU A 187 -14.15 -5.10 -10.06
C GLU A 187 -13.20 -4.77 -8.91
N ARG A 188 -12.16 -5.59 -8.76
CA ARG A 188 -11.14 -5.42 -7.71
C ARG A 188 -10.36 -4.12 -7.90
N LEU A 189 -10.07 -3.44 -6.80
CA LEU A 189 -9.13 -2.33 -6.78
C LEU A 189 -7.71 -2.86 -7.06
N ALA A 190 -7.00 -2.22 -7.98
CA ALA A 190 -5.61 -2.55 -8.27
C ALA A 190 -4.71 -2.24 -7.07
N GLY A 191 -3.65 -3.03 -6.91
CA GLY A 191 -2.67 -2.92 -5.82
C GLY A 191 -3.06 -3.64 -4.53
N VAL A 192 -4.26 -4.25 -4.46
CA VAL A 192 -4.76 -4.86 -3.23
C VAL A 192 -4.84 -6.40 -3.33
N PRO A 193 -3.96 -7.15 -2.64
CA PRO A 193 -4.14 -8.59 -2.45
C PRO A 193 -5.36 -8.85 -1.57
N LYS A 194 -6.14 -9.90 -1.86
CA LYS A 194 -7.31 -10.26 -1.04
C LYS A 194 -6.93 -10.84 0.30
N PHE A 195 -5.81 -11.56 0.36
CA PHE A 195 -5.31 -12.18 1.57
C PHE A 195 -3.83 -11.91 1.71
N SER A 196 -3.39 -11.53 2.90
CA SER A 196 -2.00 -11.39 3.28
C SER A 196 -1.81 -11.87 4.72
N TYR A 197 -0.70 -12.52 5.01
CA TYR A 197 -0.36 -12.91 6.37
C TYR A 197 1.15 -12.93 6.56
N SER A 198 1.58 -12.74 7.80
CA SER A 198 2.96 -12.97 8.23
C SER A 198 2.98 -13.86 9.46
N LEU A 199 4.03 -14.67 9.55
CA LEU A 199 4.33 -15.54 10.69
C LEU A 199 5.78 -15.26 11.09
N GLY A 200 6.05 -15.27 12.39
CA GLY A 200 7.39 -15.12 12.93
C GLY A 200 7.58 -15.98 14.18
N ALA A 201 8.81 -16.45 14.36
CA ALA A 201 9.22 -17.18 15.54
C ALA A 201 10.64 -16.76 15.93
N ASP A 202 10.79 -16.46 17.22
CA ASP A 202 12.06 -16.13 17.85
C ASP A 202 12.36 -17.15 18.94
N ALA A 203 13.62 -17.54 19.04
CA ALA A 203 14.14 -18.35 20.13
C ALA A 203 15.47 -17.77 20.61
N ALA A 204 15.69 -17.68 21.91
CA ALA A 204 16.92 -17.19 22.50
C ALA A 204 17.28 -18.00 23.75
N GLN A 205 18.31 -18.84 23.64
CA GLN A 205 18.78 -19.75 24.67
C GLN A 205 20.10 -19.25 25.29
N PRO A 206 20.13 -18.94 26.60
CA PRO A 206 21.38 -18.70 27.31
C PRO A 206 22.26 -19.95 27.37
N ILE A 207 23.56 -19.78 27.13
CA ILE A 207 24.60 -20.81 27.14
C ILE A 207 25.87 -20.20 27.78
N GLY A 208 26.00 -20.32 29.10
CA GLY A 208 27.09 -19.70 29.85
C GLY A 208 27.07 -18.17 29.70
N ALA A 209 28.18 -17.56 29.29
CA ALA A 209 28.28 -16.11 29.08
C ALA A 209 27.70 -15.62 27.74
N PHE A 210 27.05 -16.50 26.99
CA PHE A 210 26.53 -16.23 25.65
C PHE A 210 25.04 -16.53 25.57
N GLN A 211 24.41 -16.00 24.53
CA GLN A 211 23.05 -16.35 24.14
C GLN A 211 23.05 -16.75 22.66
N LEU A 212 22.62 -17.98 22.40
CA LEU A 212 22.32 -18.45 21.06
C LEU A 212 20.89 -18.02 20.72
N TYR A 213 20.68 -17.42 19.55
CA TYR A 213 19.36 -16.99 19.14
C TYR A 213 19.08 -17.33 17.67
N GLY A 214 17.80 -17.49 17.37
CA GLY A 214 17.28 -17.75 16.04
C GLY A 214 15.99 -16.97 15.82
N HIS A 215 15.82 -16.49 14.59
CA HIS A 215 14.60 -15.85 14.10
C HIS A 215 14.26 -16.43 12.73
N ILE A 216 13.00 -16.79 12.53
CA ILE A 216 12.45 -17.12 11.21
C ILE A 216 11.16 -16.35 11.01
N ASP A 217 11.02 -15.73 9.85
CA ASP A 217 9.78 -15.09 9.44
C ASP A 217 9.34 -15.58 8.06
N TYR A 218 8.03 -15.53 7.83
CA TYR A 218 7.41 -15.82 6.56
C TYR A 218 6.30 -14.80 6.29
N ALA A 219 6.37 -14.12 5.15
CA ALA A 219 5.33 -13.21 4.71
C ALA A 219 4.75 -13.69 3.38
N HIS A 220 3.42 -13.78 3.29
CA HIS A 220 2.71 -14.22 2.09
C HIS A 220 1.61 -13.24 1.71
N ARG A 221 1.40 -13.07 0.40
CA ARG A 221 0.25 -12.38 -0.17
C ARG A 221 -0.34 -13.15 -1.34
N SER A 222 -1.67 -13.11 -1.45
CA SER A 222 -2.41 -13.59 -2.62
C SER A 222 -2.18 -12.70 -3.85
N GLY A 223 -2.55 -13.20 -5.03
CA GLY A 223 -2.38 -12.45 -6.28
C GLY A 223 -3.23 -11.18 -6.37
N PHE A 224 -2.70 -10.19 -7.10
CA PHE A 224 -3.26 -8.85 -7.23
C PHE A 224 -2.96 -8.29 -8.63
N PHE A 225 -3.80 -7.34 -9.08
CA PHE A 225 -3.52 -6.57 -10.28
C PHE A 225 -2.66 -5.37 -9.91
N THR A 226 -1.72 -5.01 -10.76
CA THR A 226 -0.87 -3.83 -10.54
C THR A 226 -1.32 -2.64 -11.39
N ALA A 227 -2.02 -2.89 -12.50
CA ALA A 227 -2.59 -1.84 -13.34
C ALA A 227 -4.03 -1.53 -12.97
N VAL A 228 -4.38 -0.24 -12.99
CA VAL A 228 -5.73 0.27 -12.71
C VAL A 228 -6.80 -0.22 -13.69
N SER A 229 -6.39 -0.69 -14.87
CA SER A 229 -7.25 -1.29 -15.90
C SER A 229 -7.61 -2.76 -15.62
N ASN A 230 -7.05 -3.36 -14.57
CA ASN A 230 -7.17 -4.79 -14.24
C ASN A 230 -6.80 -5.72 -15.41
N SER A 231 -5.88 -5.30 -16.29
CA SER A 231 -5.37 -6.15 -17.37
C SER A 231 -4.81 -7.46 -16.79
N ARG A 232 -5.11 -8.58 -17.47
CA ARG A 232 -4.63 -9.90 -17.09
C ARG A 232 -3.10 -9.99 -17.09
N TYR A 233 -2.44 -9.18 -17.92
CA TYR A 233 -0.99 -9.08 -18.01
C TYR A 233 -0.35 -8.29 -16.86
N SER A 234 -1.15 -7.58 -16.08
CA SER A 234 -0.71 -6.86 -14.87
C SER A 234 -0.88 -7.68 -13.59
N LYS A 235 -1.41 -8.91 -13.70
CA LYS A 235 -1.70 -9.78 -12.57
C LYS A 235 -0.41 -10.42 -12.08
N VAL A 236 -0.02 -10.05 -10.87
CA VAL A 236 1.04 -10.72 -10.12
C VAL A 236 0.41 -11.88 -9.35
N ASP A 237 0.97 -13.08 -9.49
CA ASP A 237 0.53 -14.26 -8.75
C ASP A 237 0.86 -14.16 -7.27
N GLY A 238 0.17 -14.96 -6.45
CA GLY A 238 0.47 -15.01 -5.01
C GLY A 238 1.86 -15.58 -4.76
N TYR A 239 2.54 -15.04 -3.75
CA TYR A 239 3.85 -15.52 -3.33
C TYR A 239 4.07 -15.28 -1.85
N GLY A 240 5.00 -16.07 -1.29
CA GLY A 240 5.50 -15.84 0.05
C GLY A 240 7.01 -15.98 0.11
N ILE A 241 7.61 -15.24 1.05
CA ILE A 241 9.05 -15.10 1.25
C ILE A 241 9.34 -15.47 2.69
N ALA A 242 10.27 -16.40 2.89
CA ALA A 242 10.78 -16.76 4.21
C ALA A 242 12.18 -16.16 4.40
N ASN A 243 12.48 -15.67 5.60
CA ASN A 243 13.82 -15.24 5.98
C ASN A 243 14.25 -15.94 7.26
N LEU A 244 15.57 -16.09 7.43
CA LEU A 244 16.17 -16.78 8.57
C LEU A 244 17.35 -15.95 9.08
N ARG A 245 17.48 -15.87 10.42
CA ARG A 245 18.64 -15.34 11.10
C ARG A 245 19.00 -16.24 12.26
N VAL A 246 20.28 -16.58 12.38
CA VAL A 246 20.81 -17.33 13.52
C VAL A 246 22.07 -16.62 13.99
N GLY A 247 22.19 -16.41 15.29
CA GLY A 247 23.33 -15.68 15.84
C GLY A 247 23.69 -16.12 17.25
N ILE A 248 24.88 -15.70 17.65
CA ILE A 248 25.37 -15.82 19.02
C ILE A 248 25.81 -14.43 19.47
N ARG A 249 25.45 -14.07 20.70
CA ARG A 249 25.84 -12.81 21.30
C ARG A 249 26.34 -13.01 22.72
N ARG A 250 27.20 -12.12 23.19
CA ARG A 250 27.54 -12.07 24.62
C ARG A 250 26.34 -11.59 25.44
N GLU A 251 26.13 -12.15 26.63
CA GLU A 251 25.11 -11.65 27.56
C GLU A 251 25.33 -10.17 27.93
N ASP A 252 26.59 -9.75 28.07
CA ASP A 252 26.97 -8.35 28.32
C ASP A 252 26.80 -7.42 27.11
N GLN A 253 26.28 -7.95 25.99
CA GLN A 253 26.01 -7.23 24.73
C GLN A 253 27.22 -6.50 24.11
N ARG A 254 28.45 -6.84 24.49
CA ARG A 254 29.65 -6.24 23.88
C ARG A 254 29.80 -6.60 22.41
N TRP A 255 29.33 -7.80 22.01
CA TRP A 255 29.29 -8.18 20.61
C TRP A 255 28.13 -9.13 20.29
N ASP A 256 27.71 -9.11 19.01
CA ASP A 256 26.71 -9.98 18.40
C ASP A 256 27.21 -10.40 17.01
N LEU A 257 27.29 -11.72 16.77
CA LEU A 257 27.61 -12.29 15.47
C LEU A 257 26.38 -13.04 14.94
N ALA A 258 25.94 -12.68 13.74
CA ALA A 258 24.77 -13.28 13.12
C ALA A 258 25.03 -13.69 11.67
N LEU A 259 24.50 -14.85 11.31
CA LEU A 259 24.28 -15.28 9.95
C LEU A 259 22.82 -14.98 9.59
N TRP A 260 22.59 -14.40 8.42
CA TRP A 260 21.24 -14.15 7.91
C TRP A 260 21.10 -14.62 6.47
N LEU A 261 19.89 -15.03 6.13
CA LEU A 261 19.49 -15.52 4.82
C LEU A 261 18.10 -14.96 4.51
N ARG A 262 18.01 -14.15 3.45
CA ARG A 262 16.76 -13.59 2.95
C ARG A 262 16.29 -14.39 1.74
N ASN A 263 14.97 -14.56 1.62
CA ASN A 263 14.36 -15.41 0.59
C ASN A 263 14.96 -16.85 0.64
N LEU A 264 14.80 -17.49 1.80
CA LEU A 264 15.32 -18.82 2.16
C LEU A 264 15.09 -19.87 1.06
N PHE A 265 13.91 -19.84 0.41
CA PHE A 265 13.51 -20.80 -0.61
C PHE A 265 13.81 -20.37 -2.05
N ASP A 266 14.56 -19.29 -2.25
CA ASP A 266 14.93 -18.76 -3.58
C ASP A 266 13.72 -18.55 -4.51
N LYS A 267 12.65 -17.98 -3.94
CA LYS A 267 11.42 -17.74 -4.67
C LYS A 267 11.66 -16.64 -5.71
N ASN A 268 11.41 -16.96 -6.98
CA ASN A 268 11.26 -15.97 -8.04
C ASN A 268 9.83 -15.43 -8.04
N TYR A 269 9.68 -14.11 -8.06
CA TYR A 269 8.39 -13.42 -8.05
C TYR A 269 8.50 -12.05 -8.71
N PHE A 270 7.35 -11.49 -9.10
CA PHE A 270 7.25 -10.10 -9.54
C PHE A 270 6.66 -9.25 -8.41
N GLN A 271 7.16 -8.03 -8.27
CA GLN A 271 6.57 -7.00 -7.42
C GLN A 271 5.50 -6.21 -8.19
N THR A 272 5.77 -5.96 -9.47
CA THR A 272 4.89 -5.21 -10.38
C THR A 272 4.97 -5.83 -11.78
N LEU A 273 3.86 -5.80 -12.52
CA LEU A 273 3.79 -6.16 -13.94
C LEU A 273 3.05 -5.08 -14.72
N THR A 274 3.72 -4.40 -15.64
CA THR A 274 3.14 -3.29 -16.39
C THR A 274 2.95 -3.72 -17.85
N PRO A 275 1.71 -3.95 -18.31
CA PRO A 275 1.44 -4.06 -19.73
C PRO A 275 1.67 -2.72 -20.41
N SER A 276 2.35 -2.76 -21.55
CA SER A 276 2.67 -1.63 -22.41
C SER A 276 2.16 -1.88 -23.84
N ASN A 277 2.56 -1.04 -24.78
CA ASN A 277 2.19 -1.11 -26.18
C ASN A 277 2.62 -2.41 -26.86
N THR A 278 1.89 -2.81 -27.91
CA THR A 278 2.27 -3.89 -28.84
C THR A 278 2.58 -5.24 -28.17
N GLY A 279 1.91 -5.57 -27.06
CA GLY A 279 2.08 -6.84 -26.37
C GLY A 279 3.30 -6.92 -25.44
N LEU A 280 4.04 -5.83 -25.25
CA LEU A 280 5.12 -5.76 -24.28
C LEU A 280 4.56 -5.80 -22.85
N VAL A 281 5.13 -6.64 -22.00
CA VAL A 281 4.88 -6.64 -20.55
C VAL A 281 6.23 -6.50 -19.87
N THR A 282 6.38 -5.46 -19.05
CA THR A 282 7.58 -5.26 -18.22
C THR A 282 7.27 -5.63 -16.77
N GLY A 283 8.28 -5.99 -16.00
CA GLY A 283 8.10 -6.37 -14.60
C GLY A 283 9.26 -5.96 -13.72
N LEU A 284 8.96 -5.63 -12.46
CA LEU A 284 9.97 -5.50 -11.42
C LEU A 284 10.08 -6.84 -10.69
N VAL A 285 11.25 -7.46 -10.76
CA VAL A 285 11.50 -8.75 -10.10
C VAL A 285 11.75 -8.52 -8.61
N GLY A 286 11.33 -9.48 -7.80
CA GLY A 286 11.68 -9.56 -6.40
C GLY A 286 13.18 -9.77 -6.16
N ASP A 287 13.64 -9.42 -4.95
CA ASP A 287 15.03 -9.70 -4.59
C ASP A 287 15.31 -11.22 -4.59
N PRO A 288 16.44 -11.66 -5.15
CA PRO A 288 16.83 -13.06 -5.11
C PRO A 288 17.23 -13.47 -3.68
N ARG A 289 17.50 -14.76 -3.49
CA ARG A 289 18.12 -15.22 -2.25
C ARG A 289 19.45 -14.52 -2.00
N THR A 290 19.58 -13.93 -0.81
CA THR A 290 20.81 -13.26 -0.36
C THR A 290 21.16 -13.72 1.04
N PHE A 291 22.44 -13.87 1.33
CA PHE A 291 22.93 -14.23 2.67
C PHE A 291 24.09 -13.33 3.06
N GLY A 292 24.33 -13.25 4.36
CA GLY A 292 25.46 -12.48 4.86
C GLY A 292 25.74 -12.75 6.32
N VAL A 293 26.82 -12.13 6.76
CA VAL A 293 27.30 -12.16 8.14
C VAL A 293 27.25 -10.73 8.66
N THR A 294 26.81 -10.55 9.90
CA THR A 294 26.84 -9.26 10.58
C THR A 294 27.54 -9.43 11.92
N LEU A 295 28.55 -8.60 12.16
CA LEU A 295 29.19 -8.44 13.46
C LEU A 295 28.88 -7.04 13.98
N ILE A 296 28.24 -6.97 15.14
CA ILE A 296 28.04 -5.72 15.89
C ILE A 296 28.96 -5.77 17.10
N THR A 297 29.67 -4.68 17.35
CA THR A 297 30.50 -4.49 18.54
C THR A 297 30.13 -3.17 19.21
N LYS A 298 30.16 -3.14 20.55
CA LYS A 298 30.07 -1.91 21.34
C LYS A 298 31.46 -1.63 21.92
N LEU A 299 32.00 -0.45 21.59
CA LEU A 299 33.27 0.06 22.11
C LEU A 299 33.06 0.70 23.48
#